data_AF-A0A7S4SP43-F1
#
_entry.id   AF-A0A7S4SP43-F1
#
_cell.length_a   1.000
_cell.length_b   1.000
_cell.length_c   1.000
_cell.angle_alpha   90.00
_cell.angle_beta   90.00
_cell.angle_gamma   90.00
#
_symmetry.space_group_name_H-M   'P 1'
#
loop_
_entity.id
_entity.type
_entity.pdbx_description
1 polymer ?
#
loop_
_entity_poly.entity_id
_entity_poly.type
_entity_poly.pdbx_seq_one_letter_code
_entity_poly.pdbx_strand_id
1 'polypeptide(L)'
;KEDRSLLQNVFNPSLCDRREEGNLFMPPDTSFAYVQSLRQLVKEEEAVRKDRKQEFCADGFDHEAPGLLFPTSWRSSAKLSPKGAAGRKGRLLQPRPDYKAQASLFQPALQDASPIFDKSTEESTRFRIYRIGSLEVRTVQELGEQEAIAAVFTLRAQTESRPAKAVGEQEKVVKATEYVEASCYGPRCYTVLETELKSFVVVEVTPQGAKFEENPKDLEDRNSLAKVFDAKECGQMGRTVGAVRRFKGNVFGFVTGQK
;
A
#
# COMPACT_ATOMS: atom_id res chain seq x y z
N LYS A 1 -28.85 -18.50 -21.12
CA LYS A 1 -28.46 -17.65 -19.95
C LYS A 1 -27.07 -17.05 -20.15
N GLU A 2 -26.11 -17.80 -20.70
CA GLU A 2 -24.76 -17.32 -20.99
C GLU A 2 -24.70 -16.18 -22.03
N ASP A 3 -25.39 -16.28 -23.17
CA ASP A 3 -25.34 -15.24 -24.21
C ASP A 3 -25.88 -13.89 -23.72
N ARG A 4 -26.87 -13.91 -22.83
CA ARG A 4 -27.40 -12.68 -22.21
C ARG A 4 -26.33 -11.99 -21.37
N SER A 5 -25.56 -12.75 -20.59
CA SER A 5 -24.47 -12.20 -19.78
C SER A 5 -23.35 -11.65 -20.65
N LEU A 6 -22.98 -12.38 -21.71
CA LEU A 6 -21.99 -11.93 -22.69
C LEU A 6 -22.39 -10.58 -23.31
N LEU A 7 -23.61 -10.50 -23.86
CA LEU A 7 -24.09 -9.28 -24.50
C LEU A 7 -24.23 -8.13 -23.51
N GLN A 8 -24.59 -8.39 -22.26
CA GLN A 8 -24.63 -7.36 -21.22
C GLN A 8 -23.24 -6.80 -20.90
N ASN A 9 -22.20 -7.65 -20.91
CA ASN A 9 -20.82 -7.21 -20.71
C ASN A 9 -20.31 -6.38 -21.91
N VAL A 10 -20.62 -6.81 -23.13
CA VAL A 10 -20.19 -6.13 -24.37
C VAL A 10 -20.92 -4.81 -24.57
N PHE A 11 -22.23 -4.78 -24.33
CA PHE A 11 -23.08 -3.61 -24.49
C PHE A 11 -23.38 -2.97 -23.14
N ASN A 12 -22.34 -2.75 -22.33
CA ASN A 12 -22.49 -2.10 -21.03
C ASN A 12 -23.04 -0.68 -21.25
N PRO A 13 -24.23 -0.33 -20.73
CA PRO A 13 -24.81 0.98 -20.95
C PRO A 13 -23.87 2.11 -20.51
N SER A 14 -23.11 1.92 -19.42
CA SER A 14 -22.20 2.94 -18.89
C SER A 14 -21.00 3.24 -19.80
N LEU A 15 -20.71 2.35 -20.76
CA LEU A 15 -19.64 2.50 -21.75
C LEU A 15 -20.17 2.83 -23.15
N CYS A 16 -21.49 2.83 -23.34
CA CYS A 16 -22.10 3.06 -24.65
C CYS A 16 -22.11 4.56 -24.98
N ASP A 17 -21.33 4.95 -25.98
CA ASP A 17 -21.30 6.28 -26.60
C ASP A 17 -22.46 6.48 -27.60
N ARG A 18 -23.12 5.41 -28.03
CA ARG A 18 -24.22 5.41 -29.03
C ARG A 18 -25.61 5.66 -28.45
N ARG A 19 -25.73 6.14 -27.20
CA ARG A 19 -27.03 6.40 -26.54
C ARG A 19 -27.87 7.44 -27.27
N GLU A 20 -27.23 8.38 -27.96
CA GLU A 20 -27.90 9.45 -28.69
C GLU A 20 -28.50 9.01 -30.02
N GLU A 21 -28.17 7.79 -30.50
CA GLU A 21 -28.66 7.30 -31.80
C GLU A 21 -30.16 6.98 -31.80
N GLY A 22 -30.75 6.72 -30.62
CA GLY A 22 -32.18 6.42 -30.49
C GLY A 22 -32.65 5.34 -31.45
N ASN A 23 -33.56 5.70 -32.36
CA ASN A 23 -34.14 4.77 -33.35
C ASN A 23 -33.19 4.41 -34.51
N LEU A 24 -32.03 5.08 -34.64
CA LEU A 24 -31.03 4.75 -35.65
C LEU A 24 -30.10 3.62 -35.21
N PHE A 25 -30.22 3.16 -33.96
CA PHE A 25 -29.45 2.04 -33.47
C PHE A 25 -29.85 0.75 -34.19
N MET A 26 -28.95 0.23 -35.02
CA MET A 26 -29.11 -1.10 -35.58
C MET A 26 -28.50 -2.14 -34.63
N PRO A 27 -29.27 -3.18 -34.24
CA PRO A 27 -28.73 -4.23 -33.38
C PRO A 27 -27.57 -4.95 -34.08
N PRO A 28 -26.58 -5.44 -33.32
CA PRO A 28 -25.51 -6.25 -33.88
C PRO A 28 -26.08 -7.52 -34.53
N ASP A 29 -25.34 -8.10 -35.48
CA ASP A 29 -25.64 -9.43 -35.99
C ASP A 29 -25.75 -10.41 -34.81
N THR A 30 -26.77 -11.27 -34.82
CA THR A 30 -26.97 -12.30 -33.79
C THR A 30 -26.73 -13.71 -34.34
N SER A 31 -26.12 -13.81 -35.52
CA SER A 31 -25.69 -15.08 -36.09
C SER A 31 -24.78 -15.85 -35.12
N PHE A 32 -24.88 -17.18 -35.16
CA PHE A 32 -24.08 -18.06 -34.31
C PHE A 32 -22.57 -17.81 -34.46
N ALA A 33 -22.11 -17.59 -35.71
CA ALA A 33 -20.71 -17.30 -36.01
C ALA A 33 -20.25 -15.99 -35.34
N TYR A 34 -21.06 -14.93 -35.42
CA TYR A 34 -20.75 -13.66 -34.77
C TYR A 34 -20.69 -13.80 -33.25
N VAL A 35 -21.70 -14.43 -32.64
CA VAL A 35 -21.75 -14.63 -31.18
C VAL A 35 -20.58 -15.49 -30.69
N GLN A 36 -20.20 -16.52 -31.44
CA GLN A 36 -19.04 -17.34 -31.11
C GLN A 36 -17.72 -16.56 -31.21
N SER A 37 -17.57 -15.71 -32.23
CA SER A 37 -16.43 -14.80 -32.33
C SER A 37 -16.38 -13.83 -31.15
N LEU A 38 -17.52 -13.28 -30.75
CA LEU A 38 -17.63 -12.36 -29.62
C LEU A 38 -17.24 -13.04 -28.30
N ARG A 39 -17.65 -14.30 -28.09
CA ARG A 39 -17.23 -15.10 -26.92
C ARG A 39 -15.71 -15.26 -26.87
N GLN A 40 -15.08 -15.51 -28.02
CA GLN A 40 -13.63 -15.66 -28.10
C GLN A 40 -12.92 -14.32 -27.78
N LEU A 41 -13.39 -13.21 -28.34
CA LEU A 41 -12.84 -11.88 -28.07
C LEU A 41 -12.97 -11.47 -26.59
N VAL A 42 -14.14 -11.70 -25.97
CA VAL A 42 -14.35 -11.40 -24.54
C VAL A 42 -13.42 -12.22 -23.66
N LYS A 43 -13.20 -13.50 -24.00
CA LYS A 43 -12.26 -14.36 -23.28
C LYS A 43 -10.81 -13.86 -23.41
N GLU A 44 -10.42 -13.38 -24.58
CA GLU A 44 -9.10 -12.78 -24.81
C GLU A 44 -8.94 -11.47 -24.02
N GLU A 45 -9.97 -10.62 -24.00
CA GLU A 45 -9.97 -9.38 -23.21
C GLU A 45 -9.87 -9.66 -21.71
N GLU A 46 -10.60 -10.66 -21.19
CA GLU A 46 -10.50 -11.09 -19.80
C GLU A 46 -9.09 -11.58 -19.45
N ALA A 47 -8.43 -12.29 -20.36
CA ALA A 47 -7.04 -12.70 -20.18
C ALA A 47 -6.11 -11.49 -20.10
N VAL A 48 -6.23 -10.53 -21.02
CA VAL A 48 -5.45 -9.28 -21.01
C VAL A 48 -5.70 -8.48 -19.72
N ARG A 49 -6.95 -8.41 -19.25
CA ARG A 49 -7.31 -7.72 -17.99
C ARG A 49 -6.64 -8.38 -16.79
N LYS A 50 -6.59 -9.71 -16.75
CA LYS A 50 -5.89 -10.46 -15.70
C LYS A 50 -4.39 -10.20 -15.77
N ASP A 51 -3.80 -10.23 -16.96
CA ASP A 51 -2.37 -10.01 -17.17
C ASP A 51 -1.97 -8.59 -16.77
N ARG A 52 -2.77 -7.57 -17.13
CA ARG A 52 -2.58 -6.18 -16.67
C ARG A 52 -2.57 -6.08 -15.15
N LYS A 53 -3.54 -6.69 -14.47
CA LYS A 53 -3.59 -6.67 -12.99
C LYS A 53 -2.38 -7.38 -12.38
N GLN A 54 -1.96 -8.49 -12.97
CA GLN A 54 -0.78 -9.23 -12.50
C GLN A 54 0.50 -8.39 -12.68
N GLU A 55 0.71 -7.82 -13.86
CA GLU A 55 1.86 -6.95 -14.17
C GLU A 55 1.86 -5.72 -13.26
N PHE A 56 0.71 -5.09 -13.07
CA PHE A 56 0.54 -3.97 -12.14
C PHE A 56 0.81 -4.35 -10.68
N CYS A 57 0.60 -5.60 -10.29
CA CYS A 57 0.89 -6.09 -8.94
C CYS A 57 2.31 -6.66 -8.79
N ALA A 58 3.13 -6.66 -9.84
CA ALA A 58 4.51 -7.12 -9.76
C ALA A 58 5.42 -6.04 -9.15
N ASP A 59 6.37 -6.44 -8.31
CA ASP A 59 7.36 -5.53 -7.71
C ASP A 59 8.18 -4.76 -8.76
N GLY A 60 8.34 -5.31 -9.96
CA GLY A 60 9.03 -4.68 -11.09
C GLY A 60 8.23 -3.65 -11.91
N PHE A 61 6.94 -3.42 -11.62
CA PHE A 61 6.13 -2.46 -12.37
C PHE A 61 6.70 -1.04 -12.26
N ASP A 62 6.98 -0.41 -13.41
CA ASP A 62 7.41 0.98 -13.51
C ASP A 62 6.25 1.84 -14.05
N HIS A 63 5.70 2.70 -13.21
CA HIS A 63 4.58 3.56 -13.60
C HIS A 63 4.95 4.63 -14.63
N GLU A 64 6.24 4.94 -14.81
CA GLU A 64 6.73 5.81 -15.89
C GLU A 64 6.82 5.07 -17.23
N ALA A 65 6.98 3.74 -17.18
CA ALA A 65 7.14 2.86 -18.33
C ALA A 65 6.34 1.55 -18.14
N PRO A 66 4.99 1.60 -18.07
CA PRO A 66 4.13 0.50 -17.60
C PRO A 66 4.14 -0.77 -18.48
N GLY A 67 4.91 -0.81 -19.56
CA GLY A 67 5.00 -1.97 -20.46
C GLY A 67 4.10 -1.84 -21.71
N LEU A 68 3.88 -2.97 -22.40
CA LEU A 68 3.06 -3.05 -23.62
C LEU A 68 1.60 -3.46 -23.34
N LEU A 69 1.33 -4.03 -22.17
CA LEU A 69 -0.03 -4.43 -21.78
C LEU A 69 -0.94 -3.23 -21.47
N PHE A 70 -0.38 -2.04 -21.26
CA PHE A 70 -1.11 -0.85 -20.88
C PHE A 70 -1.19 0.16 -22.03
N PRO A 71 -2.18 1.07 -22.00
CA PRO A 71 -2.33 2.09 -23.03
C PRO A 71 -1.04 2.90 -23.21
N THR A 72 -0.67 3.18 -24.46
CA THR A 72 0.54 3.95 -24.77
C THR A 72 0.48 5.38 -24.20
N SER A 73 -0.72 5.91 -23.99
CA SER A 73 -0.98 7.20 -23.33
C SER A 73 -0.56 7.26 -21.87
N TRP A 74 -0.27 6.12 -21.23
CA TRP A 74 0.23 6.08 -19.86
C TRP A 74 1.73 6.34 -19.77
N ARG A 75 2.47 6.19 -20.87
CA ARG A 75 3.91 6.46 -20.89
C ARG A 75 4.14 7.97 -20.75
N SER A 76 5.00 8.33 -19.80
CA SER A 76 5.39 9.72 -19.61
C SER A 76 6.03 10.26 -20.90
N SER A 77 5.53 11.40 -21.39
CA SER A 77 6.07 12.06 -22.59
C SER A 77 7.41 12.78 -22.31
N ALA A 78 7.91 12.70 -21.07
CA ALA A 78 9.16 13.32 -20.66
C ALA A 78 10.31 12.78 -21.51
N LYS A 79 10.92 13.70 -22.28
CA LYS A 79 12.00 13.43 -23.25
C LYS A 79 13.11 12.61 -22.60
N LEU A 80 13.27 11.38 -23.08
CA LEU A 80 14.42 10.51 -22.85
C LEU A 80 15.69 11.27 -23.25
N SER A 81 16.35 11.93 -22.30
CA SER A 81 17.75 12.29 -22.51
C SER A 81 18.56 10.98 -22.35
N PRO A 82 19.21 10.45 -23.41
CA PRO A 82 19.76 9.09 -23.39
C PRO A 82 21.02 8.92 -22.51
N LYS A 83 21.39 9.90 -21.68
CA LYS A 83 22.74 10.00 -21.10
C LYS A 83 22.86 9.58 -19.62
N GLY A 84 21.94 8.78 -19.08
CA GLY A 84 22.00 8.42 -17.65
C GLY A 84 21.41 7.07 -17.22
N ALA A 85 21.14 6.13 -18.13
CA ALA A 85 20.46 4.86 -17.83
C ALA A 85 21.23 3.91 -16.88
N ALA A 86 22.47 4.21 -16.49
CA ALA A 86 23.28 3.38 -15.60
C ALA A 86 23.05 3.62 -14.09
N GLY A 87 22.16 4.54 -13.70
CA GLY A 87 22.12 5.03 -12.31
C GLY A 87 20.89 4.70 -11.46
N ARG A 88 19.73 4.41 -12.05
CA ARG A 88 18.54 4.03 -11.27
C ARG A 88 18.64 2.56 -10.91
N LYS A 89 19.47 2.23 -9.91
CA LYS A 89 19.26 1.01 -9.12
C LYS A 89 17.78 1.02 -8.71
N GLY A 90 16.98 0.16 -9.33
CA GLY A 90 15.54 0.10 -9.08
C GLY A 90 15.30 0.07 -7.58
N ARG A 91 14.35 0.88 -7.10
CA ARG A 91 13.93 0.78 -5.70
C ARG A 91 13.50 -0.66 -5.48
N LEU A 92 14.15 -1.35 -4.55
CA LEU A 92 13.81 -2.74 -4.26
C LEU A 92 12.51 -2.73 -3.47
N LEU A 93 11.38 -2.90 -4.16
CA LEU A 93 10.09 -3.06 -3.54
C LEU A 93 10.01 -4.44 -2.90
N GLN A 94 9.65 -4.50 -1.62
CA GLN A 94 9.45 -5.77 -0.92
C GLN A 94 7.95 -6.02 -0.76
N PRO A 95 7.38 -7.11 -1.31
CA PRO A 95 5.96 -7.44 -1.15
C PRO A 95 5.56 -7.62 0.32
N ARG A 96 4.39 -7.09 0.70
CA ARG A 96 3.80 -7.18 2.05
C ARG A 96 2.39 -7.81 2.02
N PRO A 97 2.29 -9.13 1.80
CA PRO A 97 1.00 -9.81 1.78
C PRO A 97 0.26 -9.74 3.13
N ASP A 98 0.99 -9.62 4.23
CA ASP A 98 0.48 -9.43 5.58
C ASP A 98 -0.28 -8.11 5.76
N TYR A 99 0.20 -7.03 5.14
CA TYR A 99 -0.52 -5.76 5.09
C TYR A 99 -1.69 -5.79 4.11
N LYS A 100 -1.54 -6.47 2.96
CA LYS A 100 -2.65 -6.67 2.01
C LYS A 100 -3.83 -7.40 2.66
N ALA A 101 -3.58 -8.38 3.53
CA ALA A 101 -4.63 -9.07 4.28
C ALA A 101 -5.37 -8.15 5.27
N GLN A 102 -4.77 -7.01 5.63
CA GLN A 102 -5.31 -6.00 6.53
C GLN A 102 -5.76 -4.75 5.78
N ALA A 103 -6.36 -4.92 4.60
CA ALA A 103 -6.72 -3.85 3.69
C ALA A 103 -7.57 -2.72 4.34
N SER A 104 -8.39 -3.05 5.33
CA SER A 104 -9.21 -2.07 6.07
C SER A 104 -8.38 -1.02 6.81
N LEU A 105 -7.14 -1.33 7.22
CA LEU A 105 -6.24 -0.37 7.88
C LEU A 105 -5.87 0.82 7.00
N PHE A 106 -5.89 0.63 5.68
CA PHE A 106 -5.52 1.65 4.72
C PHE A 106 -6.67 2.58 4.34
N GLN A 107 -7.93 2.22 4.63
CA GLN A 107 -9.09 3.01 4.19
C GLN A 107 -9.01 4.48 4.62
N PRO A 108 -8.71 4.83 5.89
CA PRO A 108 -8.59 6.23 6.28
C PRO A 108 -7.43 6.94 5.57
N ALA A 109 -6.29 6.26 5.42
CA ALA A 109 -5.11 6.84 4.78
C ALA A 109 -5.30 7.05 3.27
N LEU A 110 -6.01 6.15 2.58
CA LEU A 110 -6.31 6.27 1.15
C LEU A 110 -7.32 7.37 0.84
N GLN A 111 -8.25 7.66 1.76
CA GLN A 111 -9.22 8.75 1.60
C GLN A 111 -8.55 10.13 1.57
N ASP A 112 -7.51 10.31 2.40
CA ASP A 112 -6.79 11.58 2.52
C ASP A 112 -5.60 11.70 1.55
N ALA A 113 -5.08 10.57 1.04
CA ALA A 113 -3.90 10.55 0.19
C ALA A 113 -4.21 10.85 -1.28
N SER A 114 -3.34 11.64 -1.92
CA SER A 114 -3.34 11.78 -3.37
C SER A 114 -2.48 10.69 -4.01
N PRO A 115 -2.98 9.96 -5.03
CA PRO A 115 -2.20 8.95 -5.71
C PRO A 115 -1.06 9.60 -6.51
N ILE A 116 0.12 8.97 -6.50
CA ILE A 116 1.26 9.37 -7.34
C ILE A 116 1.12 8.87 -8.79
N PHE A 117 0.27 7.87 -8.98
CA PHE A 117 -0.12 7.35 -10.28
C PHE A 117 -1.61 7.09 -10.26
N ASP A 118 -2.33 7.58 -11.25
CA ASP A 118 -3.77 7.41 -11.37
C ASP A 118 -4.16 7.42 -12.85
N LYS A 119 -4.49 6.23 -13.37
CA LYS A 119 -4.82 6.04 -14.78
C LYS A 119 -5.93 5.01 -14.94
N SER A 120 -6.70 5.17 -16.01
CA SER A 120 -7.73 4.21 -16.40
C SER A 120 -7.43 3.60 -17.76
N THR A 121 -7.81 2.34 -17.94
CA THR A 121 -7.81 1.65 -19.23
C THR A 121 -9.09 1.98 -20.03
N GLU A 122 -9.15 1.52 -21.28
CA GLU A 122 -10.30 1.73 -22.17
C GLU A 122 -11.58 1.12 -21.59
N GLU A 123 -11.47 -0.02 -20.91
CA GLU A 123 -12.55 -0.68 -20.19
C GLU A 123 -12.89 -0.03 -18.84
N SER A 124 -12.37 1.17 -18.57
CA SER A 124 -12.59 1.95 -17.34
C SER A 124 -12.07 1.28 -16.05
N THR A 125 -11.16 0.31 -16.15
CA THR A 125 -10.45 -0.19 -14.96
C THR A 125 -9.43 0.86 -14.53
N ARG A 126 -9.56 1.38 -13.32
CA ARG A 126 -8.69 2.42 -12.77
C ARG A 126 -7.63 1.80 -11.88
N PHE A 127 -6.39 2.18 -12.12
CA PHE A 127 -5.20 1.70 -11.43
C PHE A 127 -4.57 2.89 -10.72
N ARG A 128 -4.33 2.76 -9.41
CA ARG A 128 -3.70 3.82 -8.63
C ARG A 128 -2.54 3.32 -7.80
N ILE A 129 -1.52 4.15 -7.67
CA ILE A 129 -0.41 3.94 -6.75
C ILE A 129 -0.41 5.08 -5.75
N TYR A 130 -0.46 4.73 -4.47
CA TYR A 130 -0.35 5.65 -3.35
C TYR A 130 0.98 5.44 -2.64
N ARG A 131 1.50 6.54 -2.10
CA ARG A 131 2.67 6.49 -1.23
C ARG A 131 2.27 6.96 0.16
N ILE A 132 2.35 6.04 1.12
CA ILE A 132 1.97 6.26 2.51
C ILE A 132 3.21 5.96 3.37
N GLY A 133 3.98 7.00 3.70
CA GLY A 133 5.27 6.84 4.38
C GLY A 133 6.26 5.98 3.58
N SER A 134 6.68 4.85 4.17
CA SER A 134 7.55 3.82 3.58
C SER A 134 6.78 2.82 2.71
N LEU A 135 5.45 2.89 2.64
CA LEU A 135 4.64 1.94 1.90
C LEU A 135 4.23 2.49 0.52
N GLU A 136 4.26 1.60 -0.46
CA GLU A 136 3.60 1.76 -1.75
C GLU A 136 2.35 0.88 -1.76
N VAL A 137 1.19 1.49 -1.93
CA VAL A 137 -0.11 0.80 -1.95
C VAL A 137 -0.67 0.92 -3.35
N ARG A 138 -0.87 -0.23 -4.00
CA ARG A 138 -1.44 -0.31 -5.35
C ARG A 138 -2.87 -0.76 -5.26
N THR A 139 -3.76 -0.01 -5.88
CA THR A 139 -5.19 -0.29 -5.89
C THR A 139 -5.70 -0.45 -7.32
N VAL A 140 -6.77 -1.23 -7.46
CA VAL A 140 -7.51 -1.43 -8.70
C VAL A 140 -8.98 -1.20 -8.41
N GLN A 141 -9.64 -0.47 -9.30
CA GLN A 141 -11.07 -0.24 -9.26
C GLN A 141 -11.67 -0.62 -10.60
N GLU A 142 -12.51 -1.66 -10.60
CA GLU A 142 -13.31 -2.04 -11.77
C GLU A 142 -14.54 -1.12 -11.90
N LEU A 143 -15.13 -1.10 -13.09
CA LEU A 143 -16.29 -0.26 -13.38
C LEU A 143 -17.48 -0.62 -12.46
N GLY A 144 -17.91 0.35 -11.66
CA GLY A 144 -19.03 0.18 -10.71
C GLY A 144 -18.65 -0.50 -9.40
N GLU A 145 -17.40 -0.95 -9.26
CA GLU A 145 -16.90 -1.61 -8.05
C GLU A 145 -16.20 -0.61 -7.12
N GLN A 146 -16.05 -1.01 -5.85
CA GLN A 146 -15.23 -0.27 -4.90
C GLN A 146 -13.75 -0.45 -5.21
N GLU A 147 -12.96 0.57 -4.88
CA GLU A 147 -11.51 0.48 -4.95
C GLU A 147 -10.98 -0.61 -4.02
N ALA A 148 -10.20 -1.55 -4.57
CA ALA A 148 -9.63 -2.65 -3.84
C ALA A 148 -8.10 -2.59 -3.83
N ILE A 149 -7.49 -2.93 -2.70
CA ILE A 149 -6.03 -3.01 -2.59
C ILE A 149 -5.54 -4.27 -3.31
N ALA A 150 -4.80 -4.06 -4.39
CA ALA A 150 -4.28 -5.11 -5.25
C ALA A 150 -2.90 -5.58 -4.78
N ALA A 151 -2.04 -4.68 -4.33
CA ALA A 151 -0.73 -5.01 -3.76
C ALA A 151 -0.25 -3.95 -2.76
N VAL A 152 0.61 -4.38 -1.82
CA VAL A 152 1.29 -3.50 -0.86
C VAL A 152 2.77 -3.85 -0.87
N PHE A 153 3.63 -2.84 -0.94
CA PHE A 153 5.07 -2.99 -0.91
C PHE A 153 5.70 -2.05 0.12
N THR A 154 6.84 -2.45 0.66
CA THR A 154 7.73 -1.54 1.39
C THR A 154 8.80 -0.98 0.45
N LEU A 155 9.00 0.33 0.51
CA LEU A 155 10.07 1.09 -0.14
C LEU A 155 11.33 1.03 0.73
N ARG A 156 12.03 -0.11 0.78
CA ARG A 156 13.31 -0.17 1.51
C ARG A 156 14.40 0.51 0.71
N ALA A 157 15.06 1.50 1.29
CA ALA A 157 16.41 1.83 0.85
C ALA A 157 17.27 0.58 1.08
N GLN A 158 18.22 0.28 0.18
CA GLN A 158 19.23 -0.78 0.36
C GLN A 158 20.22 -0.44 1.49
N THR A 159 19.76 0.13 2.59
CA THR A 159 20.51 0.18 3.82
C THR A 159 20.65 -1.24 4.31
N GLU A 160 21.87 -1.75 4.23
CA GLU A 160 22.27 -3.05 4.72
C GLU A 160 21.59 -3.31 6.06
N SER A 161 20.70 -4.30 6.10
CA SER A 161 20.08 -4.75 7.34
C SER A 161 21.20 -5.36 8.18
N ARG A 162 21.92 -4.50 8.92
CA ARG A 162 22.83 -4.98 9.95
C ARG A 162 21.99 -5.87 10.87
N PRO A 163 22.46 -7.08 11.20
CA PRO A 163 21.74 -7.93 12.13
C PRO A 163 21.45 -7.11 13.38
N ALA A 164 20.16 -6.99 13.71
CA ALA A 164 19.72 -6.23 14.86
C ALA A 164 20.44 -6.82 16.08
N LYS A 165 21.30 -6.01 16.71
CA LYS A 165 21.92 -6.40 17.98
C LYS A 165 20.81 -6.40 19.03
N ALA A 166 20.85 -7.37 19.94
CA ALA A 166 19.97 -7.38 21.11
C ALA A 166 20.16 -6.07 21.89
N VAL A 167 19.07 -5.49 22.36
CA VAL A 167 19.10 -4.21 23.07
C VAL A 167 19.57 -4.46 24.50
N GLY A 168 20.71 -3.89 24.87
CA GLY A 168 21.27 -4.03 26.21
C GLY A 168 20.38 -3.37 27.28
N GLU A 169 20.19 -4.03 28.42
CA GLU A 169 19.38 -3.48 29.52
C GLU A 169 19.88 -2.13 30.06
N GLN A 170 21.18 -1.84 29.89
CA GLN A 170 21.82 -0.61 30.34
C GLN A 170 21.80 0.50 29.27
N GLU A 171 21.32 0.22 28.05
CA GLU A 171 21.19 1.25 27.02
C GLU A 171 20.23 2.34 27.51
N LYS A 172 20.67 3.60 27.41
CA LYS A 172 19.83 4.74 27.77
C LYS A 172 18.82 5.03 26.68
N VAL A 173 17.59 5.29 27.08
CA VAL A 173 16.54 5.79 26.19
C VAL A 173 16.80 7.27 25.94
N VAL A 174 16.96 7.65 24.66
CA VAL A 174 17.23 9.02 24.25
C VAL A 174 15.99 9.73 23.73
N LYS A 175 15.04 8.97 23.17
CA LYS A 175 13.78 9.51 22.65
C LYS A 175 12.65 8.51 22.84
N ALA A 176 11.45 9.03 23.14
CA ALA A 176 10.21 8.27 23.15
C ALA A 176 9.22 8.90 22.17
N THR A 177 8.49 8.08 21.43
CA THR A 177 7.42 8.53 20.53
C THR A 177 6.21 7.63 20.71
N GLU A 178 5.07 8.22 21.06
CA GLU A 178 3.80 7.53 21.18
C GLU A 178 3.02 7.62 19.88
N TYR A 179 2.53 6.47 19.43
CA TYR A 179 1.80 6.30 18.19
C TYR A 179 0.41 5.77 18.49
N VAL A 180 -0.55 6.19 17.66
CA VAL A 180 -1.91 5.65 17.63
C VAL A 180 -2.16 5.07 16.25
N GLU A 181 -2.55 3.80 16.19
CA GLU A 181 -2.93 3.11 14.96
C GLU A 181 -4.40 2.70 15.01
N ALA A 182 -5.04 2.64 13.84
CA ALA A 182 -6.36 2.03 13.72
C ALA A 182 -6.24 0.50 13.89
N SER A 183 -7.21 -0.12 14.57
CA SER A 183 -7.34 -1.58 14.62
C SER A 183 -8.81 -1.98 14.57
N CYS A 184 -9.09 -3.27 14.30
CA CYS A 184 -10.46 -3.79 14.30
C CYS A 184 -11.15 -3.69 15.68
N TYR A 185 -10.40 -3.55 16.76
CA TYR A 185 -10.92 -3.42 18.13
C TYR A 185 -10.91 -1.97 18.65
N GLY A 186 -10.69 -1.00 17.76
CA GLY A 186 -10.57 0.42 18.09
C GLY A 186 -9.13 0.94 17.98
N PRO A 187 -8.88 2.19 18.40
CA PRO A 187 -7.53 2.76 18.38
C PRO A 187 -6.58 1.96 19.29
N ARG A 188 -5.40 1.62 18.79
CA ARG A 188 -4.34 1.00 19.58
C ARG A 188 -3.17 1.97 19.73
N CYS A 189 -2.65 2.09 20.95
CA CYS A 189 -1.49 2.92 21.24
C CYS A 189 -0.25 2.06 21.46
N TYR A 190 0.90 2.53 20.99
CA TYR A 190 2.19 1.94 21.32
C TYR A 190 3.26 3.03 21.43
N THR A 191 4.32 2.77 22.19
CA THR A 191 5.45 3.68 22.35
C THR A 191 6.68 3.08 21.68
N VAL A 192 7.34 3.86 20.83
CA VAL A 192 8.67 3.53 20.29
C VAL A 192 9.71 4.25 21.13
N LEU A 193 10.63 3.49 21.69
CA LEU A 193 11.78 3.97 22.45
C LEU A 193 13.03 3.85 21.59
N GLU A 194 13.70 4.97 21.31
CA GLU A 194 15.00 5.00 20.65
C GLU A 194 16.09 5.07 21.73
N THR A 195 17.11 4.23 21.60
CA THR A 195 18.25 4.19 22.52
C THR A 195 19.44 4.99 22.00
N GLU A 196 20.40 5.28 22.88
CA GLU A 196 21.65 5.98 22.51
C GLU A 196 22.48 5.23 21.47
N LEU A 197 22.28 3.92 21.32
CA LEU A 197 22.93 3.08 20.30
C LEU A 197 22.11 2.94 19.01
N LYS A 198 21.07 3.76 18.83
CA LYS A 198 20.15 3.72 17.68
C LYS A 198 19.41 2.39 17.53
N SER A 199 19.18 1.71 18.66
CA SER A 199 18.24 0.59 18.74
C SER A 199 16.83 1.11 19.01
N PHE A 200 15.83 0.32 18.63
CA PHE A 200 14.42 0.63 18.86
C PHE A 200 13.77 -0.44 19.72
N VAL A 201 12.96 -0.04 20.70
CA VAL A 201 12.09 -0.93 21.48
C VAL A 201 10.66 -0.44 21.36
N VAL A 202 9.79 -1.26 20.80
CA VAL A 202 8.35 -1.03 20.77
C VAL A 202 7.74 -1.56 22.04
N VAL A 203 6.97 -0.72 22.72
CA VAL A 203 6.25 -1.06 23.94
C VAL A 203 4.77 -0.90 23.69
N GLU A 204 4.03 -1.98 23.90
CA GLU A 204 2.59 -1.99 23.73
C GLU A 204 1.92 -2.44 25.02
N VAL A 205 1.09 -1.57 25.59
CA VAL A 205 0.37 -1.87 26.84
C VAL A 205 -0.96 -2.50 26.51
N THR A 206 -1.14 -3.75 26.93
CA THR A 206 -2.38 -4.51 26.77
C THR A 206 -3.01 -4.79 28.15
N PRO A 207 -4.27 -5.26 28.23
CA PRO A 207 -4.85 -5.72 29.49
C PRO A 207 -4.05 -6.84 30.19
N GLN A 208 -3.21 -7.57 29.45
CA GLN A 208 -2.35 -8.64 29.95
C GLN A 208 -0.98 -8.15 30.43
N GLY A 209 -0.67 -6.87 30.22
CA GLY A 209 0.61 -6.26 30.55
C GLY A 209 1.30 -5.61 29.34
N ALA A 210 2.51 -5.10 29.57
CA ALA A 210 3.34 -4.49 28.55
C ALA A 210 4.09 -5.56 27.74
N LYS A 211 3.89 -5.57 26.42
CA LYS A 211 4.66 -6.35 25.46
C LYS A 211 5.81 -5.49 24.93
N PHE A 212 7.01 -6.07 24.91
CA PHE A 212 8.21 -5.41 24.41
C PHE A 212 8.73 -6.14 23.18
N GLU A 213 9.01 -5.39 22.13
CA GLU A 213 9.57 -5.91 20.88
C GLU A 213 10.81 -5.09 20.49
N GLU A 214 11.94 -5.77 20.37
CA GLU A 214 13.22 -5.15 20.04
C GLU A 214 13.46 -5.15 18.52
N ASN A 215 13.81 -3.98 17.99
CA ASN A 215 14.16 -3.77 16.59
C ASN A 215 13.20 -4.46 15.59
N PRO A 216 11.87 -4.22 15.67
CA PRO A 216 10.92 -4.84 14.76
C PRO A 216 11.28 -4.52 13.31
N LYS A 217 11.33 -5.55 12.46
CA LYS A 217 11.78 -5.41 11.07
C LYS A 217 10.84 -4.56 10.21
N ASP A 218 9.61 -4.35 10.66
CA ASP A 218 8.54 -3.63 10.00
C ASP A 218 8.12 -2.36 10.77
N LEU A 219 8.95 -1.88 11.69
CA LEU A 219 8.67 -0.69 12.49
C LEU A 219 8.35 0.53 11.61
N GLU A 220 9.12 0.74 10.55
CA GLU A 220 8.92 1.86 9.63
C GLU A 220 7.56 1.76 8.89
N ASP A 221 7.18 0.54 8.51
CA ASP A 221 5.91 0.27 7.83
C ASP A 221 4.72 0.50 8.77
N ARG A 222 4.83 0.02 10.02
CA ARG A 222 3.81 0.22 11.05
C ARG A 222 3.66 1.70 11.38
N ASN A 223 4.77 2.40 11.55
CA ASN A 223 4.79 3.84 11.81
C ASN A 223 4.18 4.65 10.65
N SER A 224 4.29 4.16 9.41
CA SER A 224 3.72 4.83 8.23
C SER A 224 2.19 4.83 8.20
N LEU A 225 1.55 3.88 8.90
CA LEU A 225 0.09 3.80 9.04
C LEU A 225 -0.43 4.41 10.34
N ALA A 226 0.46 4.66 11.29
CA ALA A 226 0.10 5.24 12.57
C ALA A 226 0.18 6.77 12.54
N LYS A 227 -0.53 7.42 13.47
CA LYS A 227 -0.38 8.84 13.75
C LYS A 227 0.48 9.03 14.98
N VAL A 228 1.41 9.98 14.94
CA VAL A 228 2.17 10.37 16.13
C VAL A 228 1.24 11.14 17.05
N PHE A 229 1.11 10.66 18.29
CA PHE A 229 0.35 11.32 19.34
C PHE A 229 1.22 12.26 20.17
N ASP A 230 2.40 11.80 20.58
CA ASP A 230 3.40 12.61 21.29
C ASP A 230 4.83 12.13 20.98
N ALA A 231 5.82 13.01 21.08
CA ALA A 231 7.22 12.70 20.90
C ALA A 231 8.10 13.57 21.78
N LYS A 232 9.05 12.96 22.50
CA LYS A 232 9.94 13.70 23.40
C LYS A 232 11.35 13.13 23.43
N GLU A 233 12.32 14.03 23.41
CA GLU A 233 13.72 13.74 23.74
C GLU A 233 13.84 13.55 25.26
N CYS A 234 14.41 12.43 25.70
CA CYS A 234 14.52 12.04 27.10
C CYS A 234 15.94 11.62 27.51
N GLY A 235 16.96 11.87 26.68
CA GLY A 235 18.36 11.49 26.96
C GLY A 235 18.93 12.05 28.28
N GLN A 236 18.41 13.17 28.79
CA GLN A 236 18.84 13.75 30.07
C GLN A 236 18.29 13.01 31.30
N MET A 237 17.23 12.20 31.14
CA MET A 237 16.57 11.50 32.24
C MET A 237 17.33 10.25 32.70
N GLY A 238 18.32 9.79 31.93
CA GLY A 238 19.16 8.65 32.26
C GLY A 238 18.41 7.33 32.47
N ARG A 239 17.20 7.21 31.91
CA ARG A 239 16.39 5.99 32.03
C ARG A 239 16.95 4.91 31.11
N THR A 240 17.11 3.70 31.64
CA THR A 240 17.63 2.55 30.89
C THR A 240 16.50 1.63 30.43
N VAL A 241 16.73 0.86 29.37
CA VAL A 241 15.76 -0.13 28.86
C VAL A 241 15.34 -1.13 29.95
N GLY A 242 16.27 -1.62 30.77
CA GLY A 242 15.97 -2.52 31.88
C GLY A 242 15.14 -1.88 33.00
N ALA A 243 15.23 -0.57 33.20
CA ALA A 243 14.34 0.15 34.11
C ALA A 243 12.91 0.22 33.53
N VAL A 244 12.77 0.48 32.23
CA VAL A 244 11.47 0.52 31.55
C VAL A 244 10.78 -0.85 31.58
N ARG A 245 11.50 -1.95 31.31
CA ARG A 245 10.93 -3.32 31.34
C ARG A 245 10.35 -3.72 32.70
N ARG A 246 10.89 -3.17 33.79
CA ARG A 246 10.41 -3.43 35.15
C ARG A 246 9.26 -2.51 35.56
N PHE A 247 9.00 -1.44 34.81
CA PHE A 247 7.95 -0.48 35.10
C PHE A 247 6.58 -0.99 34.65
N LYS A 248 5.56 -0.87 35.51
CA LYS A 248 4.22 -1.43 35.28
C LYS A 248 3.14 -0.36 34.97
N GLY A 249 3.53 0.87 34.67
CA GLY A 249 2.61 1.99 34.42
C GLY A 249 2.72 2.58 33.01
N ASN A 250 2.35 3.86 32.88
CA ASN A 250 2.53 4.64 31.66
C ASN A 250 4.03 4.79 31.31
N VAL A 251 4.49 3.95 30.39
CA VAL A 251 5.91 3.91 29.97
C VAL A 251 6.36 5.24 29.37
N PHE A 252 5.52 5.88 28.56
CA PHE A 252 5.84 7.19 27.97
C PHE A 252 6.07 8.22 29.09
N GLY A 253 5.12 8.39 30.02
CA GLY A 253 5.28 9.30 31.16
C GLY A 253 6.52 9.01 32.02
N PHE A 254 6.81 7.72 32.26
CA PHE A 254 7.99 7.30 33.03
C PHE A 254 9.32 7.71 32.39
N VAL A 255 9.46 7.54 31.07
CA VAL A 255 10.70 7.91 30.36
C VAL A 255 10.79 9.42 30.11
N THR A 256 9.66 10.10 29.93
CA THR A 256 9.62 11.54 29.64
C THR A 256 9.57 12.44 30.89
N GLY A 257 9.34 11.86 32.07
CA GLY A 257 9.15 12.59 33.32
C GLY A 257 7.80 13.31 33.43
N GLN A 258 6.86 13.05 32.53
CA GLN A 258 5.50 13.55 32.66
C GLN A 258 4.77 12.76 33.75
N LYS A 259 4.12 13.48 34.65
CA LYS A 259 3.28 12.92 35.71
C LYS A 259 1.88 12.62 35.17
#